data_AF-A0A3L8BSD2-F1
#
_entry.id   AF-A0A3L8BSD2-F1
#
_cell.length_a   1.000
_cell.length_b   1.000
_cell.length_c   1.000
_cell.angle_alpha   90.00
_cell.angle_beta   90.00
_cell.angle_gamma   90.00
#
_symmetry.space_group_name_H-M   'P 1'
#
loop_
_entity.id
_entity.type
_entity.pdbx_description
1 polymer ?
#
loop_
_entity_poly.entity_id
_entity_poly.type
_entity_poly.pdbx_seq_one_letter_code
_entity_poly.pdbx_strand_id
1 'polypeptide(L)'
;MLLSAFSENVSLTVDVITRAAIGALAFWLVGVSLPLSPGLEFYAALSASVGMLYFANLSDVKGVRDAIVTVVPAAMVWGILWFDVNNTALVGITLFTHLLVAFFAGFSKVSGSLKDLALWPVLFGGMSVTLAGFIEQFLF
;
A
#
# COMPACT_ATOMS: atom_id res chain seq x y z
N MET A 1 -7.41 -31.53 15.43
CA MET A 1 -8.26 -30.52 14.76
C MET A 1 -7.95 -29.10 15.24
N LEU A 2 -7.92 -28.81 16.55
CA LEU A 2 -7.50 -27.49 17.06
C LEU A 2 -6.03 -27.15 16.78
N LEU A 3 -5.10 -28.10 17.00
CA LEU A 3 -3.67 -27.91 16.71
C LEU A 3 -3.36 -27.72 15.22
N SER A 4 -4.11 -28.37 14.32
CA SER A 4 -3.94 -28.22 12.88
C SER A 4 -4.45 -26.86 12.39
N ALA A 5 -5.62 -26.43 12.86
CA ALA A 5 -6.15 -25.09 12.54
C ALA A 5 -5.28 -23.97 13.13
N PHE A 6 -4.73 -24.18 14.33
CA PHE A 6 -3.76 -23.25 14.92
C PHE A 6 -2.48 -23.16 14.09
N SER A 7 -1.91 -24.31 13.69
CA SER A 7 -0.70 -24.34 12.85
C SER A 7 -0.90 -23.68 11.49
N GLU A 8 -2.07 -23.86 10.87
CA GLU A 8 -2.41 -23.23 9.59
C GLU A 8 -2.55 -21.71 9.71
N ASN A 9 -3.24 -21.24 10.76
CA ASN A 9 -3.37 -19.80 11.03
C ASN A 9 -2.04 -19.14 11.39
N VAL A 10 -1.19 -19.82 12.15
CA VAL A 10 0.17 -19.33 12.48
C VAL A 10 1.00 -19.23 11.21
N SER A 11 0.98 -20.27 10.35
CA SER A 11 1.71 -20.26 9.07
C SER A 11 1.29 -19.10 8.18
N LEU A 12 -0.03 -18.87 8.03
CA LEU A 12 -0.57 -17.75 7.27
C LEU A 12 -0.16 -16.40 7.86
N THR A 13 -0.20 -16.27 9.20
CA THR A 13 0.18 -15.04 9.89
C THR A 13 1.66 -14.74 9.69
N VAL A 14 2.52 -15.76 9.80
CA VAL A 14 3.97 -15.63 9.55
C VAL A 14 4.23 -15.23 8.11
N ASP A 15 3.59 -15.86 7.11
CA ASP A 15 3.76 -15.49 5.70
C ASP A 15 3.39 -14.01 5.44
N VAL A 16 2.27 -13.54 6.00
CA VAL A 16 1.85 -12.14 5.90
C VAL A 16 2.87 -11.20 6.55
N ILE A 17 3.32 -11.51 7.78
CA ILE A 17 4.31 -10.70 8.50
C ILE A 17 5.63 -10.66 7.74
N THR A 18 6.11 -11.80 7.24
CA THR A 18 7.37 -11.89 6.49
C THR A 18 7.29 -11.05 5.21
N ARG A 19 6.20 -11.13 4.45
CA ARG A 19 6.01 -10.31 3.25
C ARG A 19 5.93 -8.82 3.54
N ALA A 20 5.25 -8.44 4.63
CA ALA A 20 5.24 -7.06 5.09
C ALA A 20 6.64 -6.59 5.49
N ALA A 21 7.40 -7.40 6.22
CA ALA A 21 8.79 -7.08 6.58
C ALA A 21 9.68 -6.94 5.33
N ILE A 22 9.51 -7.80 4.32
CA ILE A 22 10.21 -7.69 3.04
C ILE A 22 9.86 -6.37 2.33
N GLY A 23 8.58 -6.02 2.25
CA GLY A 23 8.13 -4.77 1.64
C GLY A 23 8.69 -3.53 2.36
N ALA A 24 8.64 -3.54 3.70
CA ALA A 24 9.21 -2.50 4.54
C ALA A 24 10.72 -2.34 4.30
N LEU A 25 11.47 -3.45 4.35
CA LEU A 25 12.91 -3.44 4.12
C LEU A 25 13.26 -2.95 2.71
N ALA A 26 12.56 -3.42 1.68
CA ALA A 26 12.80 -3.01 0.30
C ALA A 26 12.60 -1.50 0.11
N PHE A 27 11.50 -0.95 0.64
CA PHE A 27 11.22 0.49 0.52
C PHE A 27 12.17 1.33 1.38
N TRP A 28 12.57 0.84 2.55
CA TRP A 28 13.60 1.48 3.36
C TRP A 28 14.95 1.55 2.64
N LEU A 29 15.39 0.43 2.05
CA LEU A 29 16.63 0.38 1.25
C LEU A 29 16.57 1.34 0.06
N VAL A 30 15.42 1.41 -0.63
CA VAL A 30 15.21 2.40 -1.69
C VAL A 30 15.35 3.81 -1.12
N GLY A 31 14.66 4.13 -0.03
CA GLY A 31 14.74 5.46 0.61
C GLY A 31 16.17 5.87 0.99
N VAL A 32 16.93 4.98 1.64
CA VAL A 32 18.32 5.27 2.08
C VAL A 32 19.31 5.33 0.90
N SER A 33 19.01 4.66 -0.20
CA SER A 33 19.88 4.66 -1.40
C SER A 33 19.64 5.86 -2.32
N LEU A 34 18.59 6.66 -2.08
CA LEU A 34 18.37 7.89 -2.85
C LEU A 34 19.46 8.93 -2.54
N PRO A 35 20.04 9.56 -3.57
CA PRO A 35 21.12 10.54 -3.38
C PRO A 35 20.64 11.85 -2.74
N LEU A 36 19.33 12.12 -2.78
CA LEU A 36 18.68 13.30 -2.23
C LEU A 36 17.41 12.89 -1.52
N SER A 37 17.08 13.62 -0.44
CA SER A 37 15.80 13.43 0.26
C SER A 37 14.64 13.74 -0.70
N PRO A 38 13.63 12.87 -0.82
CA PRO A 38 12.54 13.11 -1.75
C PRO A 38 11.74 14.37 -1.41
N GLY A 39 11.35 15.13 -2.43
CA GLY A 39 10.43 16.25 -2.28
C GLY A 39 8.97 15.79 -2.14
N LEU A 40 8.07 16.72 -1.78
CA LEU A 40 6.63 16.43 -1.67
C LEU A 40 6.03 15.86 -2.97
N GLU A 41 6.46 16.39 -4.12
CA GLU A 41 6.04 15.95 -5.45
C GLU A 41 6.38 14.47 -5.72
N PHE A 42 7.49 13.96 -5.16
CA PHE A 42 7.83 12.55 -5.28
C PHE A 42 6.80 11.67 -4.56
N TYR A 43 6.42 12.04 -3.35
CA TYR A 43 5.42 11.30 -2.56
C TYR A 43 4.04 11.34 -3.22
N ALA A 44 3.67 12.48 -3.80
CA ALA A 44 2.46 12.59 -4.60
C ALA A 44 2.50 11.69 -5.84
N ALA A 45 3.60 11.72 -6.59
CA ALA A 45 3.76 10.87 -7.78
C ALA A 45 3.76 9.38 -7.44
N LEU A 46 4.39 9.00 -6.33
CA LEU A 46 4.35 7.64 -5.79
C LEU A 46 2.91 7.23 -5.47
N SER A 47 2.17 8.09 -4.75
CA SER A 47 0.77 7.85 -4.41
C SER A 47 -0.11 7.69 -5.66
N ALA A 48 0.02 8.57 -6.65
CA ALA A 48 -0.69 8.45 -7.93
C ALA A 48 -0.36 7.13 -8.65
N SER A 49 0.91 6.71 -8.62
CA SER A 49 1.40 5.47 -9.24
C SER A 49 0.84 4.22 -8.56
N VAL A 50 0.76 4.21 -7.23
CA VAL A 50 0.11 3.12 -6.48
C VAL A 50 -1.40 3.10 -6.80
N GLY A 51 -2.04 4.26 -6.98
CA GLY A 51 -3.41 4.35 -7.48
C GLY A 51 -3.58 3.70 -8.86
N MET A 52 -2.62 3.87 -9.77
CA MET A 52 -2.64 3.19 -11.07
C MET A 52 -2.51 1.67 -10.96
N LEU A 53 -1.73 1.18 -9.99
CA LEU A 53 -1.64 -0.25 -9.71
C LEU A 53 -2.98 -0.83 -9.23
N TYR A 54 -3.78 -0.06 -8.50
CA TYR A 54 -5.15 -0.46 -8.12
C TYR A 54 -6.11 -0.50 -9.31
N PHE A 55 -5.99 0.45 -10.24
CA PHE A 55 -6.73 0.39 -11.51
C PHE A 55 -6.28 -0.78 -12.37
N ALA A 56 -4.99 -1.12 -12.40
CA ALA A 56 -4.50 -2.27 -13.14
C ALA A 56 -5.06 -3.60 -12.58
N ASN A 57 -5.19 -3.72 -11.25
CA ASN A 57 -5.82 -4.87 -10.59
C ASN A 57 -7.33 -4.99 -10.91
N LEU A 58 -7.97 -4.02 -11.57
CA LEU A 58 -9.31 -4.23 -12.10
C LEU A 58 -9.39 -5.25 -13.22
N SER A 59 -8.29 -5.46 -13.94
CA SER A 59 -8.29 -6.31 -15.13
C SER A 59 -8.56 -7.79 -14.81
N ASP A 60 -8.37 -8.20 -13.56
CA ASP A 60 -8.38 -9.60 -13.13
C ASP A 60 -9.08 -9.86 -11.78
N VAL A 61 -9.70 -8.85 -11.17
CA VAL A 61 -10.59 -9.04 -10.02
C VAL A 61 -11.84 -9.85 -10.43
N LYS A 62 -12.23 -10.79 -9.56
CA LYS A 62 -13.31 -11.75 -9.83
C LYS A 62 -14.70 -11.25 -9.44
N GLY A 63 -14.80 -10.10 -8.77
CA GLY A 63 -16.07 -9.59 -8.27
C GLY A 63 -16.09 -8.08 -8.06
N VAL A 64 -17.30 -7.51 -8.14
CA VAL A 64 -17.55 -6.06 -8.02
C VAL A 64 -17.10 -5.51 -6.66
N ARG A 65 -17.31 -6.26 -5.57
CA ARG A 65 -16.85 -5.85 -4.23
C ARG A 65 -15.34 -5.63 -4.20
N ASP A 66 -14.59 -6.56 -4.78
CA ASP A 66 -13.12 -6.53 -4.81
C ASP A 66 -12.64 -5.37 -5.71
N ALA A 67 -13.33 -5.13 -6.84
CA ALA A 67 -13.10 -3.97 -7.70
C ALA A 67 -13.32 -2.63 -6.99
N ILE A 68 -14.38 -2.52 -6.18
CA ILE A 68 -14.69 -1.30 -5.41
C ILE A 68 -13.58 -0.99 -4.40
N VAL A 69 -13.04 -2.03 -3.73
CA VAL A 69 -11.97 -1.88 -2.74
C VAL A 69 -10.68 -1.32 -3.35
N THR A 70 -10.45 -1.48 -4.65
CA THR A 70 -9.28 -0.92 -5.34
C THR A 70 -9.58 0.43 -6.02
N VAL A 71 -10.69 0.53 -6.75
CA VAL A 71 -11.01 1.69 -7.59
C VAL A 71 -11.38 2.93 -6.81
N VAL A 72 -12.26 2.80 -5.82
CA VAL A 72 -12.76 3.98 -5.10
C VAL A 72 -11.61 4.70 -4.40
N PRO A 73 -10.73 4.01 -3.66
CA PRO A 73 -9.53 4.65 -3.11
C PRO A 73 -8.61 5.25 -4.16
N ALA A 74 -8.41 4.58 -5.31
CA ALA A 74 -7.58 5.10 -6.39
C ALA A 74 -8.13 6.42 -6.96
N ALA A 75 -9.44 6.47 -7.24
CA ALA A 75 -10.10 7.67 -7.71
C ALA A 75 -10.04 8.81 -6.67
N MET A 76 -10.21 8.50 -5.38
CA MET A 76 -10.05 9.47 -4.30
C MET A 76 -8.63 10.04 -4.22
N VAL A 77 -7.60 9.18 -4.30
CA VAL A 77 -6.19 9.61 -4.32
C VAL A 77 -5.95 10.57 -5.48
N TRP A 78 -6.36 10.21 -6.70
CA TRP A 78 -6.22 11.07 -7.87
C TRP A 78 -6.97 12.39 -7.71
N GLY A 79 -8.19 12.37 -7.15
CA GLY A 79 -8.96 13.58 -6.88
C GLY A 79 -8.30 14.52 -5.86
N ILE A 80 -7.73 13.97 -4.79
CA ILE A 80 -7.01 14.74 -3.77
C ILE A 80 -5.75 15.38 -4.36
N LEU A 81 -4.95 14.61 -5.11
CA LEU A 81 -3.72 15.10 -5.74
C LEU A 81 -3.99 16.11 -6.85
N TRP A 82 -5.10 15.96 -7.59
CA TRP A 82 -5.55 16.95 -8.58
C TRP A 82 -5.95 18.27 -7.93
N PHE A 83 -6.55 18.22 -6.74
CA PHE A 83 -6.97 19.42 -6.02
C PHE A 83 -5.77 20.26 -5.57
N ASP A 84 -4.81 19.67 -4.86
CA ASP A 84 -3.56 20.35 -4.50
C ASP A 84 -2.46 19.35 -4.13
N VAL A 85 -1.49 19.19 -5.03
CA VAL A 85 -0.33 18.31 -4.85
C VAL A 85 0.75 18.91 -3.94
N ASN A 86 0.71 20.22 -3.71
CA ASN A 86 1.70 20.93 -2.90
C ASN A 86 1.28 21.04 -1.42
N ASN A 87 0.11 20.51 -1.08
CA ASN A 87 -0.38 20.46 0.28
C ASN A 87 0.10 19.19 0.99
N THR A 88 1.03 19.34 1.93
CA THR A 88 1.59 18.25 2.73
C THR A 88 0.52 17.39 3.39
N ALA A 89 -0.52 17.99 3.99
CA ALA A 89 -1.55 17.22 4.68
C ALA A 89 -2.35 16.33 3.71
N LEU A 90 -2.64 16.84 2.52
CA LEU A 90 -3.37 16.09 1.50
C LEU A 90 -2.54 14.92 0.95
N VAL A 91 -1.26 15.12 0.65
CA VAL A 91 -0.36 14.03 0.24
C VAL A 91 -0.20 12.99 1.35
N GLY A 92 -0.12 13.42 2.61
CA GLY A 92 -0.11 12.51 3.76
C GLY A 92 -1.37 11.63 3.83
N ILE A 93 -2.55 12.21 3.58
CA ILE A 93 -3.82 11.48 3.53
C ILE A 93 -3.84 10.47 2.37
N THR A 94 -3.30 10.79 1.20
CA THR A 94 -3.26 9.85 0.08
C THR A 94 -2.33 8.67 0.37
N LEU A 95 -1.15 8.91 0.94
CA LEU A 95 -0.24 7.85 1.40
C LEU A 95 -0.88 6.96 2.46
N PHE A 96 -1.57 7.55 3.44
CA PHE A 96 -2.30 6.80 4.46
C PHE A 96 -3.44 5.97 3.87
N THR A 97 -4.11 6.46 2.84
CA THR A 97 -5.16 5.71 2.13
C THR A 97 -4.60 4.41 1.55
N HIS A 98 -3.43 4.44 0.93
CA HIS A 98 -2.78 3.23 0.41
C HIS A 98 -2.44 2.22 1.50
N LEU A 99 -1.99 2.69 2.67
CA LEU A 99 -1.72 1.83 3.82
C LEU A 99 -2.99 1.08 4.27
N LEU A 100 -4.11 1.79 4.39
CA LEU A 100 -5.39 1.18 4.75
C LEU A 100 -5.88 0.20 3.68
N VAL A 101 -5.79 0.56 2.39
CA VAL A 101 -6.18 -0.34 1.30
C VAL A 101 -5.34 -1.61 1.32
N ALA A 102 -4.02 -1.51 1.46
CA ALA A 102 -3.14 -2.66 1.51
C ALA A 102 -3.44 -3.57 2.72
N PHE A 103 -3.74 -2.97 3.88
CA PHE A 103 -4.19 -3.70 5.06
C PHE A 103 -5.50 -4.45 4.79
N PHE A 104 -6.58 -3.73 4.45
CA PHE A 104 -7.89 -4.35 4.27
C PHE A 104 -7.93 -5.34 3.11
N ALA A 105 -7.29 -5.04 1.98
CA ALA A 105 -7.24 -5.93 0.83
C ALA A 105 -6.42 -7.20 1.10
N GLY A 106 -5.35 -7.09 1.89
CA GLY A 106 -4.58 -8.22 2.38
C GLY A 106 -5.40 -9.18 3.26
N PHE A 107 -6.14 -8.64 4.24
CA PHE A 107 -6.96 -9.46 5.15
C PHE A 107 -8.23 -10.01 4.51
N SER A 108 -8.88 -9.24 3.65
CA SER A 108 -10.10 -9.67 2.93
C SER A 108 -9.80 -10.55 1.71
N LYS A 109 -8.51 -10.74 1.37
CA LYS A 109 -8.04 -11.55 0.25
C LYS A 109 -8.69 -11.13 -1.08
N VAL A 110 -8.70 -9.81 -1.34
CA VAL A 110 -9.19 -9.19 -2.59
C VAL A 110 -8.55 -9.88 -3.79
N SER A 111 -9.37 -10.39 -4.70
CA SER A 111 -8.91 -11.13 -5.88
C SER A 111 -8.09 -10.27 -6.87
N GLY A 112 -7.41 -10.93 -7.80
CA GLY A 112 -6.55 -10.31 -8.80
C GLY A 112 -5.06 -10.57 -8.53
N SER A 113 -4.22 -10.08 -9.43
CA SER A 113 -2.77 -10.31 -9.47
C SER A 113 -2.08 -9.87 -8.20
N LEU A 114 -2.58 -8.81 -7.54
CA LEU A 114 -2.00 -8.35 -6.27
C LEU A 114 -2.14 -9.35 -5.13
N LYS A 115 -3.18 -10.19 -5.16
CA LYS A 115 -3.31 -11.32 -4.24
C LYS A 115 -2.54 -12.53 -4.72
N ASP A 116 -2.62 -12.85 -6.00
CA ASP A 116 -1.98 -14.06 -6.55
C ASP A 116 -0.45 -14.00 -6.44
N LEU A 117 0.13 -12.79 -6.52
CA LEU A 117 1.54 -12.51 -6.27
C LEU A 117 1.84 -12.17 -4.80
N ALA A 118 0.83 -12.19 -3.93
CA ALA A 118 0.90 -11.83 -2.51
C ALA A 118 1.59 -10.48 -2.26
N LEU A 119 1.22 -9.47 -3.06
CA LEU A 119 1.74 -8.11 -3.01
C LEU A 119 1.01 -7.23 -2.00
N TRP A 120 -0.21 -7.56 -1.57
CA TRP A 120 -0.92 -6.76 -0.56
C TRP A 120 -0.13 -6.58 0.74
N PRO A 121 0.42 -7.63 1.37
CA PRO A 121 1.26 -7.46 2.56
C PRO A 121 2.55 -6.70 2.27
N VAL A 122 3.15 -6.90 1.09
CA VAL A 122 4.37 -6.18 0.67
C VAL A 122 4.09 -4.68 0.56
N LEU A 123 3.00 -4.29 -0.10
CA LEU A 123 2.54 -2.90 -0.20
C LEU A 123 2.25 -2.32 1.18
N PHE A 124 1.63 -3.09 2.08
CA PHE A 124 1.37 -2.64 3.46
C PHE A 124 2.67 -2.28 4.19
N GLY A 125 3.67 -3.17 4.14
CA GLY A 125 4.98 -2.91 4.74
C GLY A 125 5.70 -1.74 4.10
N GLY A 126 5.73 -1.68 2.76
CA GLY A 126 6.39 -0.60 2.02
C GLY A 126 5.77 0.76 2.31
N MET A 127 4.44 0.87 2.26
CA MET A 127 3.72 2.11 2.54
C MET A 127 3.84 2.54 4.01
N SER A 128 4.01 1.60 4.96
CA SER A 128 4.28 1.94 6.36
C SER A 128 5.59 2.72 6.51
N VAL A 129 6.66 2.24 5.85
CA VAL A 129 7.97 2.90 5.85
C VAL A 129 7.92 4.23 5.09
N THR A 130 7.28 4.25 3.92
CA THR A 130 7.09 5.49 3.15
C THR A 130 6.36 6.55 3.96
N LEU A 131 5.28 6.18 4.65
CA LEU A 131 4.51 7.11 5.47
C LEU A 131 5.31 7.58 6.69
N ALA A 132 6.07 6.70 7.34
CA ALA A 132 6.94 7.08 8.44
C ALA A 132 7.99 8.11 8.00
N GLY A 133 8.69 7.87 6.88
CA GLY A 133 9.67 8.81 6.33
C GLY A 133 9.03 10.14 5.88
N PHE A 134 7.83 10.08 5.28
CA PHE A 134 7.07 11.28 4.94
C PHE A 134 6.74 12.13 6.16
N ILE A 135 6.24 11.49 7.22
CA ILE A 135 5.88 12.16 8.47
C ILE A 135 7.13 12.81 9.10
N GLU A 136 8.24 12.09 9.17
CA GLU A 136 9.52 12.59 9.69
C GLU A 136 10.00 13.83 8.93
N GLN A 137 9.84 13.86 7.61
CA GLN A 137 10.37 14.93 6.77
C GLN A 137 9.48 16.18 6.69
N PHE A 138 8.15 16.02 6.75
CA PHE A 138 7.22 17.11 6.44
C PHE A 138 6.21 17.46 7.53
N LEU A 139 6.03 16.61 8.55
CA LEU A 139 5.04 16.80 9.62
C LEU A 139 5.66 16.91 11.03
N PHE A 140 6.98 16.81 11.13
CA PHE A 140 7.75 17.03 12.35
C PHE A 140 8.78 18.15 12.19
#